data_AF-A0A1J7JNQ2-F1
#
_entry.id   AF-A0A1J7JNQ2-F1
#
_cell.length_a   1.000
_cell.length_b   1.000
_cell.length_c   1.000
_cell.angle_alpha   90.00
_cell.angle_beta   90.00
_cell.angle_gamma   90.00
#
_symmetry.space_group_name_H-M   'P 1'
#
loop_
_entity.id
_entity.type
_entity.pdbx_description
1 polymer ?
#
loop_
_entity_poly.entity_id
_entity_poly.type
_entity_poly.pdbx_seq_one_letter_code
_entity_poly.pdbx_strand_id
1 'polypeptide(L)'
;MHPAGLGSPEDRELRLWRHYRYDVAPWLDICDMTQTFGMAVPRIAAAEASEACRAALLEIPAAYLEGEEVGAGAVEQQREAAGSGGRDAEVVTTPAVVRSAGEEERGRLLLLPLPDLEGRVLAAMSPVLCAFIRDMPVAWQGLGQGGQPADPRVVYLTRHLEGHAADRGVMGAIYWLFVRLCLSAALANATSVPIRLPPTEMFAQADPAATLAERTSSHAHQALLLCAKTLAFCFPEDESSVQAAAGPPVVETWRTLVDELDAWHASRPGDFEPMVDMDHAQQQAGSPPSTSTSSHPFPTILFATGAAVLANQLYHTAMLLLLSRKPRSWRMAHPLPASLAAGSTAQSPLWHAQRACGIALNNDRRDCWDPCLVASLLVAARGMTHEEQQAAVLSGLARIADVTRWRLAGVVEELKREWDVADMA
;
A
#
# COMPACT_ATOMS: atom_id res chain seq x y z
N MET A 1 37.68 2.01 29.92
CA MET A 1 36.45 2.71 29.50
C MET A 1 36.39 2.60 27.98
N HIS A 2 35.57 1.67 27.47
CA HIS A 2 35.31 1.54 26.03
C HIS A 2 34.39 2.69 25.59
N PRO A 3 34.60 3.33 24.43
CA PRO A 3 33.69 4.34 23.92
C PRO A 3 32.37 3.65 23.52
N ALA A 4 31.25 4.23 23.94
CA ALA A 4 29.93 3.85 23.49
C ALA A 4 29.72 4.33 22.06
N GLY A 5 29.15 3.50 21.18
CA GLY A 5 28.34 4.04 20.07
C GLY A 5 28.33 3.26 18.76
N LEU A 6 29.46 2.78 18.25
CA LEU A 6 29.51 2.12 16.94
C LEU A 6 29.85 0.64 17.11
N GLY A 7 28.80 -0.19 17.19
CA GLY A 7 28.93 -1.65 17.18
C GLY A 7 29.71 -2.15 15.95
N SER A 8 30.23 -3.38 16.04
CA SER A 8 30.94 -4.02 14.93
C SER A 8 30.06 -4.06 13.65
N PRO A 9 30.65 -4.22 12.45
CA PRO A 9 29.88 -4.44 11.22
C PRO A 9 28.85 -5.58 11.37
N GLU A 10 29.20 -6.62 12.11
CA GLU A 10 28.32 -7.75 12.44
C GLU A 10 27.15 -7.31 13.33
N ASP A 11 27.38 -6.46 14.34
CA ASP A 11 26.31 -5.90 15.19
C ASP A 11 25.36 -5.00 14.38
N ARG A 12 25.88 -4.29 13.37
CA ARG A 12 25.05 -3.48 12.47
C ARG A 12 24.19 -4.37 11.57
N GLU A 13 24.78 -5.39 10.94
CA GLU A 13 24.05 -6.32 10.09
C GLU A 13 22.95 -7.05 10.88
N LEU A 14 23.25 -7.53 12.10
CA LEU A 14 22.27 -8.16 12.97
C LEU A 14 21.10 -7.22 13.33
N ARG A 15 21.38 -5.94 13.59
CA ARG A 15 20.33 -4.93 13.81
C ARG A 15 19.45 -4.76 12.58
N LEU A 16 20.02 -4.69 11.39
CA LEU A 16 19.25 -4.57 10.14
C LEU A 16 18.38 -5.81 9.90
N TRP A 17 18.89 -7.01 10.15
CA TRP A 17 18.09 -8.24 10.09
C TRP A 17 16.90 -8.22 11.05
N ARG A 18 17.12 -7.74 12.29
CA ARG A 18 16.06 -7.58 13.28
C ARG A 18 15.00 -6.59 12.80
N HIS A 19 15.40 -5.41 12.31
CA HIS A 19 14.47 -4.44 11.76
C HIS A 19 13.74 -4.97 10.53
N TYR A 20 14.41 -5.68 9.63
CA TYR A 20 13.75 -6.32 8.50
C TYR A 20 12.64 -7.26 8.97
N ARG A 21 12.94 -8.17 9.90
CA ARG A 21 11.99 -9.20 10.32
C ARG A 21 10.78 -8.64 11.06
N TYR A 22 10.97 -7.64 11.92
CA TYR A 22 9.94 -7.16 12.84
C TYR A 22 9.27 -5.86 12.41
N ASP A 23 9.94 -5.02 11.61
CA ASP A 23 9.40 -3.74 11.16
C ASP A 23 9.00 -3.73 9.68
N VAL A 24 9.72 -4.46 8.82
CA VAL A 24 9.50 -4.45 7.36
C VAL A 24 8.62 -5.62 6.89
N ALA A 25 9.05 -6.86 7.14
CA ALA A 25 8.35 -8.04 6.64
C ALA A 25 6.84 -8.10 6.98
N PRO A 26 6.37 -7.67 8.16
CA PRO A 26 4.94 -7.78 8.49
C PRO A 26 3.99 -7.09 7.51
N TRP A 27 4.34 -5.90 7.01
CA TRP A 27 3.48 -5.20 6.03
C TRP A 27 3.67 -5.72 4.60
N LEU A 28 4.84 -6.30 4.28
CA LEU A 28 5.03 -7.03 3.03
C LEU A 28 4.15 -8.29 2.98
N ASP A 29 3.96 -8.95 4.12
CA ASP A 29 3.17 -10.18 4.28
C ASP A 29 1.69 -9.93 4.65
N ILE A 30 1.16 -8.70 4.51
CA ILE A 30 -0.19 -8.34 4.98
C ILE A 30 -1.31 -9.27 4.46
N CYS A 31 -1.15 -9.82 3.25
CA CYS A 31 -2.07 -10.79 2.62
C CYS A 31 -1.56 -12.23 2.67
N ASP A 32 -0.35 -12.46 3.18
CA ASP A 32 0.35 -13.74 3.13
C ASP A 32 0.54 -14.33 4.52
N MET A 33 -0.36 -15.23 4.91
CA MET A 33 -0.27 -15.94 6.17
C MET A 33 0.94 -16.89 6.27
N THR A 34 1.57 -17.25 5.13
CA THR A 34 2.78 -18.09 5.11
C THR A 34 4.05 -17.30 5.41
N GLN A 35 3.95 -15.97 5.45
CA GLN A 35 5.03 -15.02 5.73
C GLN A 35 6.23 -15.22 4.81
N THR A 36 6.00 -15.18 3.50
CA THR A 36 7.07 -15.38 2.50
C THR A 36 8.21 -14.38 2.71
N PHE A 37 7.89 -13.11 2.95
CA PHE A 37 8.91 -12.08 3.24
C PHE A 37 9.49 -12.22 4.65
N GLY A 38 8.71 -12.68 5.63
CA GLY A 38 9.19 -12.89 7.00
C GLY A 38 10.04 -14.13 7.20
N MET A 39 9.91 -15.15 6.33
CA MET A 39 10.49 -16.48 6.55
C MET A 39 11.28 -17.00 5.36
N ALA A 40 10.76 -16.95 4.14
CA ALA A 40 11.43 -17.54 2.97
C ALA A 40 12.53 -16.63 2.42
N VAL A 41 12.22 -15.34 2.22
CA VAL A 41 13.16 -14.35 1.67
C VAL A 41 14.43 -14.20 2.54
N PRO A 42 14.36 -14.09 3.88
CA PRO A 42 15.54 -14.07 4.74
C PRO A 42 16.44 -15.29 4.60
N ARG A 43 15.85 -16.49 4.41
CA ARG A 43 16.63 -17.72 4.23
C ARG A 43 17.37 -17.73 2.90
N ILE A 44 16.74 -17.23 1.84
CA ILE A 44 17.38 -17.07 0.53
C ILE A 44 18.53 -16.06 0.63
N ALA A 45 18.28 -14.89 1.22
CA ALA A 45 19.27 -13.84 1.38
C ALA A 45 20.42 -14.21 2.34
N ALA A 46 20.20 -15.08 3.33
CA ALA A 46 21.25 -15.56 4.23
C ALA A 46 22.17 -16.62 3.59
N ALA A 47 21.83 -17.15 2.42
CA ALA A 47 22.69 -18.11 1.72
C ALA A 47 23.99 -17.44 1.22
N GLU A 48 25.12 -18.13 1.34
CA GLU A 48 26.45 -17.60 0.98
C GLU A 48 26.53 -17.13 -0.49
N ALA A 49 25.78 -17.78 -1.39
CA ALA A 49 25.74 -17.44 -2.82
C ALA A 49 24.92 -16.17 -3.16
N SER A 50 24.24 -15.58 -2.17
CA SER A 50 23.21 -14.55 -2.38
C SER A 50 23.60 -13.20 -1.79
N GLU A 51 24.88 -12.81 -1.85
CA GLU A 51 25.40 -11.56 -1.29
C GLU A 51 24.68 -10.31 -1.81
N ALA A 52 24.41 -10.24 -3.12
CA ALA A 52 23.67 -9.12 -3.71
C ALA A 52 22.22 -9.05 -3.21
N CYS A 53 21.56 -10.21 -3.06
CA CYS A 53 20.21 -10.29 -2.50
C CYS A 53 20.20 -9.87 -1.02
N ARG A 54 21.19 -10.30 -0.24
CA ARG A 54 21.39 -9.89 1.16
C ARG A 54 21.57 -8.38 1.28
N ALA A 55 22.48 -7.80 0.48
CA ALA A 55 22.72 -6.37 0.48
C ALA A 55 21.45 -5.59 0.13
N ALA A 56 20.71 -6.03 -0.91
CA ALA A 56 19.45 -5.40 -1.28
C ALA A 56 18.39 -5.53 -0.18
N LEU A 57 18.29 -6.69 0.47
CA LEU A 57 17.32 -6.91 1.54
C LEU A 57 17.58 -6.00 2.74
N LEU A 58 18.85 -5.83 3.11
CA LEU A 58 19.28 -5.02 4.25
C LEU A 58 19.26 -3.51 3.95
N GLU A 59 19.14 -3.10 2.69
CA GLU A 59 18.91 -1.71 2.30
C GLU A 59 17.52 -1.21 2.74
N ILE A 60 16.52 -2.09 2.71
CA ILE A 60 15.13 -1.75 3.06
C ILE A 60 15.00 -1.28 4.52
N PRO A 61 15.44 -2.04 5.55
CA PRO A 61 15.40 -1.57 6.93
C PRO A 61 16.35 -0.39 7.17
N ALA A 62 17.45 -0.25 6.41
CA ALA A 62 18.33 0.90 6.53
C ALA A 62 17.61 2.21 6.18
N ALA A 63 16.67 2.18 5.20
CA ALA A 63 15.85 3.33 4.84
C ALA A 63 14.99 3.87 6.01
N TYR A 64 14.62 3.01 6.98
CA TYR A 64 13.91 3.44 8.20
C TYR A 64 14.81 4.23 9.14
N LEU A 65 16.11 3.95 9.14
CA LEU A 65 17.09 4.45 10.12
C LEU A 65 17.77 5.75 9.67
N GLU A 66 17.66 6.14 8.40
CA GLU A 66 18.29 7.35 7.83
C GLU A 66 17.86 8.67 8.49
N GLY A 67 16.80 8.68 9.29
CA GLY A 67 16.39 9.84 10.09
C GLY A 67 16.94 9.86 11.53
N GLU A 68 17.31 8.71 12.09
CA GLU A 68 17.79 8.59 13.47
C GLU A 68 19.28 8.96 13.59
N GLU A 69 20.09 8.67 12.56
CA GLU A 69 21.53 8.95 12.56
C GLU A 69 21.85 10.45 12.54
N VAL A 70 21.01 11.28 11.91
CA VAL A 70 21.18 12.75 11.86
C VAL A 70 20.93 13.39 13.23
N GLY A 71 19.97 12.86 14.00
CA GLY A 71 19.67 13.33 15.36
C GLY A 71 20.75 12.95 16.37
N ALA A 72 21.29 11.73 16.28
CA ALA A 72 22.40 11.29 17.11
C ALA A 72 23.68 12.09 16.83
N GLY A 73 24.00 12.33 15.55
CA GLY A 73 25.16 13.13 15.13
C GLY A 73 25.08 14.60 15.56
N ALA A 74 23.88 15.21 15.58
CA ALA A 74 23.69 16.58 16.07
C ALA A 74 23.90 16.71 17.58
N VAL A 75 23.45 15.72 18.36
CA VAL A 75 23.66 15.66 19.82
C VAL A 75 25.13 15.39 20.17
N GLU A 76 25.81 14.59 19.35
CA GLU A 76 27.24 14.29 19.50
C GLU A 76 28.13 15.49 19.11
N GLN A 77 27.82 16.20 18.02
CA GLN A 77 28.48 17.46 17.65
C GLN A 77 28.29 18.57 18.70
N GLN A 78 27.11 18.65 19.34
CA GLN A 78 26.88 19.58 20.45
C GLN A 78 27.65 19.19 21.72
N ARG A 79 27.92 17.90 21.95
CA ARG A 79 28.79 17.41 23.03
C ARG A 79 30.28 17.65 22.76
N GLU A 80 30.72 17.49 21.52
CA GLU A 80 32.12 17.74 21.11
C GLU A 80 32.45 19.25 21.10
N ALA A 81 31.49 20.10 20.71
CA ALA A 81 31.64 21.56 20.80
C ALA A 81 31.78 22.08 22.25
N ALA A 82 31.27 21.33 23.24
CA ALA A 82 31.40 21.65 24.66
C ALA A 82 32.70 21.12 25.31
N GLY A 83 33.50 20.33 24.59
CA GLY A 83 34.72 19.71 25.09
C GLY A 83 35.92 19.96 24.16
N SER A 84 36.30 21.23 23.97
CA SER A 84 37.49 21.54 23.17
C SER A 84 38.79 21.20 23.92
N GLY A 85 39.49 20.20 23.39
CA GLY A 85 40.85 19.84 23.78
C GLY A 85 41.44 18.99 22.66
N GLY A 86 42.06 19.67 21.69
CA GLY A 86 42.36 19.14 20.36
C GLY A 86 43.16 17.84 20.31
N ARG A 87 42.90 17.10 19.23
CA ARG A 87 43.84 16.24 18.49
C ARG A 87 43.20 15.89 17.16
N ASP A 88 44.05 15.83 16.14
CA ASP A 88 43.71 15.62 14.73
C ASP A 88 42.77 14.42 14.54
N ALA A 89 41.52 14.71 14.18
CA ALA A 89 40.54 13.69 13.81
C ALA A 89 40.65 13.45 12.31
N GLU A 90 41.32 12.35 11.97
CA GLU A 90 41.24 11.73 10.66
C GLU A 90 39.76 11.41 10.38
N VAL A 91 39.18 12.13 9.42
CA VAL A 91 37.81 11.89 8.95
C VAL A 91 37.80 10.50 8.32
N VAL A 92 37.41 9.49 9.10
CA VAL A 92 37.13 8.15 8.61
C VAL A 92 35.88 8.23 7.75
N THR A 93 36.09 8.58 6.49
CA THR A 93 35.10 8.42 5.43
C THR A 93 34.65 6.97 5.44
N THR A 94 33.34 6.78 5.51
CA THR A 94 32.59 5.56 5.17
C THR A 94 33.35 4.68 4.18
N PRO A 95 33.52 3.36 4.42
CA PRO A 95 34.13 2.50 3.41
C PRO A 95 33.23 2.51 2.17
N ALA A 96 33.76 3.09 1.10
CA ALA A 96 33.14 3.34 -0.19
C ALA A 96 32.99 2.06 -1.05
N VAL A 97 32.67 0.92 -0.45
CA VAL A 97 32.66 -0.38 -1.15
C VAL A 97 31.27 -0.80 -1.66
N VAL A 98 30.20 -0.03 -1.37
CA VAL A 98 28.84 -0.29 -1.94
C VAL A 98 28.33 0.87 -2.82
N ARG A 99 29.11 1.95 -2.97
CA ARG A 99 28.73 3.14 -3.77
C ARG A 99 29.32 3.19 -5.19
N SER A 100 30.06 2.18 -5.65
CA SER A 100 30.78 2.27 -6.94
C SER A 100 30.06 1.63 -8.14
N ALA A 101 28.84 1.13 -7.99
CA ALA A 101 27.98 0.83 -9.15
C ALA A 101 26.90 1.91 -9.20
N GLY A 102 26.96 2.80 -10.19
CA GLY A 102 25.88 3.74 -10.46
C GLY A 102 24.56 2.99 -10.60
N GLU A 103 23.44 3.64 -10.31
CA GLU A 103 22.11 3.02 -10.42
C GLU A 103 21.87 2.35 -11.79
N GLU A 104 22.48 2.91 -12.84
CA GLU A 104 22.50 2.39 -14.20
C GLU A 104 23.27 1.06 -14.35
N GLU A 105 24.39 0.91 -13.66
CA GLU A 105 25.23 -0.29 -13.69
C GLU A 105 24.59 -1.44 -12.89
N ARG A 106 23.92 -1.12 -11.77
CA ARG A 106 23.05 -2.07 -11.05
C ARG A 106 21.90 -2.55 -11.94
N GLY A 107 21.30 -1.65 -12.72
CA GLY A 107 20.28 -1.99 -13.72
C GLY A 107 20.79 -2.92 -14.82
N ARG A 108 22.03 -2.72 -15.31
CA ARG A 108 22.66 -3.59 -16.31
C ARG A 108 23.00 -4.97 -15.78
N LEU A 109 23.40 -5.09 -14.53
CA LEU A 109 23.69 -6.39 -13.87
C LEU A 109 22.42 -7.24 -13.71
N LEU A 110 21.25 -6.63 -13.51
CA LEU A 110 19.95 -7.34 -13.46
C LEU A 110 19.58 -8.02 -14.78
N LEU A 111 20.10 -7.51 -15.91
CA LEU A 111 19.85 -8.03 -17.26
C LEU A 111 20.79 -9.17 -17.66
N LEU A 112 21.78 -9.52 -16.84
CA LEU A 112 22.63 -10.68 -17.08
C LEU A 112 21.83 -11.98 -16.81
N PRO A 113 21.96 -13.01 -17.66
CA PRO A 113 21.31 -14.30 -17.46
C PRO A 113 22.02 -15.08 -16.34
N LEU A 114 21.83 -14.63 -15.11
CA LEU A 114 22.27 -15.34 -13.91
C LEU A 114 21.22 -16.42 -13.57
N PRO A 115 21.62 -17.53 -12.92
CA PRO A 115 20.68 -18.60 -12.55
C PRO A 115 19.66 -18.18 -11.49
N ASP A 116 19.98 -17.19 -10.66
CA ASP A 116 19.16 -16.78 -9.50
C ASP A 116 18.15 -15.66 -9.86
N LEU A 117 17.02 -16.03 -10.48
CA LEU A 117 15.98 -15.07 -10.85
C LEU A 117 15.33 -14.42 -9.62
N GLU A 118 15.04 -15.21 -8.58
CA GLU A 118 14.42 -14.73 -7.35
C GLU A 118 15.26 -13.64 -6.69
N GLY A 119 16.56 -13.88 -6.53
CA GLY A 119 17.49 -12.90 -5.95
C GLY A 119 17.59 -11.61 -6.77
N ARG A 120 17.59 -11.70 -8.11
CA ARG A 120 17.59 -10.51 -8.98
C ARG A 120 16.30 -9.71 -8.87
N VAL A 121 15.16 -10.37 -8.86
CA VAL A 121 13.85 -9.71 -8.74
C VAL A 121 13.71 -9.05 -7.36
N LEU A 122 14.16 -9.72 -6.29
CA LEU A 122 14.24 -9.12 -4.94
C LEU A 122 15.16 -7.89 -4.92
N ALA A 123 16.33 -7.98 -5.57
CA ALA A 123 17.26 -6.86 -5.67
C ALA A 123 16.67 -5.67 -6.45
N ALA A 124 15.89 -5.94 -7.51
CA ALA A 124 15.17 -4.91 -8.26
C ALA A 124 14.01 -4.29 -7.46
N MET A 125 13.35 -5.07 -6.59
CA MET A 125 12.25 -4.60 -5.74
C MET A 125 12.72 -3.71 -4.58
N SER A 126 13.92 -3.97 -4.03
CA SER A 126 14.43 -3.25 -2.86
C SER A 126 14.45 -1.72 -3.01
N PRO A 127 15.01 -1.11 -4.08
CA PRO A 127 14.96 0.34 -4.27
C PRO A 127 13.55 0.91 -4.38
N VAL A 128 12.61 0.15 -4.96
CA VAL A 128 11.19 0.55 -5.04
C VAL A 128 10.61 0.64 -3.62
N LEU A 129 10.84 -0.38 -2.78
CA LEU A 129 10.39 -0.38 -1.39
C LEU A 129 11.03 0.75 -0.59
N CYS A 130 12.34 0.97 -0.75
CA CYS A 130 13.04 2.09 -0.12
C CYS A 130 12.43 3.45 -0.49
N ALA A 131 12.00 3.64 -1.74
CA ALA A 131 11.33 4.87 -2.15
C ALA A 131 10.02 5.09 -1.37
N PHE A 132 9.17 4.06 -1.24
CA PHE A 132 7.92 4.16 -0.45
C PHE A 132 8.14 4.50 1.02
N ILE A 133 9.24 4.03 1.61
CA ILE A 133 9.61 4.31 3.00
C ILE A 133 10.11 5.75 3.16
N ARG A 134 10.97 6.20 2.23
CA ARG A 134 11.67 7.49 2.28
C ARG A 134 10.80 8.67 1.86
N ASP A 135 9.96 8.49 0.85
CA ASP A 135 9.12 9.53 0.28
C ASP A 135 8.01 8.88 -0.56
N MET A 136 6.87 8.62 0.07
CA MET A 136 5.77 7.90 -0.58
C MET A 136 5.20 8.64 -1.80
N PRO A 137 4.98 9.98 -1.78
CA PRO A 137 4.59 10.74 -2.97
C PRO A 137 5.54 10.57 -4.16
N VAL A 138 6.86 10.67 -3.93
CA VAL A 138 7.85 10.47 -5.01
C VAL A 138 7.80 9.03 -5.53
N ALA A 139 7.62 8.04 -4.65
CA ALA A 139 7.50 6.64 -5.05
C ALA A 139 6.25 6.39 -5.92
N TRP A 140 5.12 6.99 -5.57
CA TRP A 140 3.90 6.93 -6.39
C TRP A 140 4.10 7.56 -7.76
N GLN A 141 4.79 8.70 -7.85
CA GLN A 141 5.09 9.32 -9.14
C GLN A 141 5.99 8.43 -10.00
N GLY A 142 7.01 7.80 -9.41
CA GLY A 142 7.95 6.91 -10.11
C GLY A 142 7.32 5.63 -10.66
N LEU A 143 6.21 5.15 -10.06
CA LEU A 143 5.42 4.03 -10.57
C LEU A 143 4.27 4.47 -11.49
N GLY A 144 3.94 5.76 -11.54
CA GLY A 144 2.83 6.29 -12.35
C GLY A 144 3.20 6.49 -13.84
N GLN A 145 2.18 6.61 -14.69
CA GLN A 145 2.28 6.80 -16.16
C GLN A 145 2.72 8.23 -16.59
N GLY A 146 3.35 9.00 -15.70
CA GLY A 146 3.55 10.44 -15.89
C GLY A 146 4.76 10.83 -16.74
N GLY A 147 4.71 10.67 -18.06
CA GLY A 147 5.57 11.36 -19.07
C GLY A 147 7.09 11.22 -18.97
N GLN A 148 7.62 10.58 -17.92
CA GLN A 148 9.02 10.25 -17.70
C GLN A 148 9.34 8.90 -18.35
N PRO A 149 10.59 8.65 -18.78
CA PRO A 149 11.00 7.30 -19.17
C PRO A 149 10.78 6.35 -17.99
N ALA A 150 10.12 5.23 -18.25
CA ALA A 150 9.85 4.23 -17.23
C ALA A 150 11.16 3.77 -16.58
N ASP A 151 11.21 3.77 -15.23
CA ASP A 151 12.36 3.29 -14.47
C ASP A 151 12.74 1.88 -14.98
N PRO A 152 13.99 1.67 -15.43
CA PRO A 152 14.44 0.36 -15.93
C PRO A 152 14.16 -0.80 -14.97
N ARG A 153 14.14 -0.54 -13.66
CA ARG A 153 13.80 -1.52 -12.61
C ARG A 153 12.33 -1.90 -12.68
N VAL A 154 11.44 -0.93 -12.85
CA VAL A 154 9.99 -1.15 -12.98
C VAL A 154 9.71 -1.94 -14.26
N VAL A 155 10.34 -1.58 -15.38
CA VAL A 155 10.25 -2.34 -16.64
C VAL A 155 10.74 -3.77 -16.46
N TYR A 156 11.86 -3.96 -15.75
CA TYR A 156 12.42 -5.27 -15.44
C TYR A 156 11.45 -6.11 -14.61
N LEU A 157 10.90 -5.55 -13.52
CA LEU A 157 9.95 -6.20 -12.64
C LEU A 157 8.68 -6.60 -13.40
N THR A 158 8.07 -5.68 -14.14
CA THR A 158 6.88 -5.98 -14.96
C THR A 158 7.12 -7.15 -15.89
N ARG A 159 8.28 -7.19 -16.57
CA ARG A 159 8.61 -8.27 -17.51
C ARG A 159 8.80 -9.63 -16.84
N HIS A 160 9.43 -9.68 -15.67
CA HIS A 160 9.82 -10.94 -15.02
C HIS A 160 8.84 -11.44 -13.97
N LEU A 161 7.91 -10.59 -13.52
CA LEU A 161 6.83 -10.97 -12.62
C LEU A 161 5.56 -11.36 -13.41
N GLU A 162 5.47 -11.01 -14.68
CA GLU A 162 4.36 -11.44 -15.54
C GLU A 162 4.25 -12.97 -15.56
N GLY A 163 3.04 -13.49 -15.29
CA GLY A 163 2.75 -14.93 -15.24
C GLY A 163 2.89 -15.56 -13.86
N HIS A 164 3.46 -14.88 -12.85
CA HIS A 164 3.66 -15.43 -11.50
C HIS A 164 2.46 -15.22 -10.56
N ALA A 165 1.33 -14.71 -11.05
CA ALA A 165 0.15 -14.42 -10.23
C ALA A 165 -0.45 -15.65 -9.51
N ALA A 166 -0.31 -16.84 -10.11
CA ALA A 166 -0.80 -18.12 -9.57
C ALA A 166 0.25 -18.89 -8.74
N ASP A 167 1.49 -18.40 -8.68
CA ASP A 167 2.56 -19.06 -7.97
C ASP A 167 2.35 -18.98 -6.46
N ARG A 168 2.64 -20.08 -5.76
CA ARG A 168 2.55 -20.18 -4.29
C ARG A 168 3.89 -19.95 -3.58
N GLY A 169 4.89 -19.45 -4.30
CA GLY A 169 6.26 -19.24 -3.82
C GLY A 169 6.67 -17.77 -3.80
N VAL A 170 7.98 -17.54 -3.69
CA VAL A 170 8.57 -16.20 -3.57
C VAL A 170 8.20 -15.29 -4.74
N MET A 171 8.24 -15.78 -5.96
CA MET A 171 7.86 -15.01 -7.15
C MET A 171 6.40 -14.54 -7.12
N GLY A 172 5.47 -15.39 -6.65
CA GLY A 172 4.07 -15.01 -6.49
C GLY A 172 3.87 -13.97 -5.40
N ALA A 173 4.56 -14.10 -4.27
CA ALA A 173 4.51 -13.09 -3.21
C ALA A 173 5.07 -11.73 -3.68
N ILE A 174 6.16 -11.73 -4.45
CA ILE A 174 6.71 -10.49 -5.03
C ILE A 174 5.76 -9.91 -6.08
N TYR A 175 5.12 -10.73 -6.92
CA TYR A 175 4.11 -10.28 -7.87
C TYR A 175 2.99 -9.52 -7.17
N TRP A 176 2.38 -10.09 -6.13
CA TRP A 176 1.26 -9.46 -5.42
C TRP A 176 1.67 -8.25 -4.56
N LEU A 177 2.91 -8.21 -4.06
CA LEU A 177 3.49 -6.98 -3.52
C LEU A 177 3.60 -5.90 -4.59
N PHE A 178 4.13 -6.23 -5.78
CA PHE A 178 4.28 -5.27 -6.87
C PHE A 178 2.92 -4.73 -7.33
N VAL A 179 1.90 -5.59 -7.45
CA VAL A 179 0.52 -5.18 -7.75
C VAL A 179 0.01 -4.16 -6.72
N ARG A 180 0.21 -4.39 -5.42
CA ARG A 180 -0.18 -3.42 -4.37
C ARG A 180 0.54 -2.09 -4.53
N LEU A 181 1.85 -2.08 -4.77
CA LEU A 181 2.60 -0.83 -4.95
C LEU A 181 2.10 -0.05 -6.18
N CYS A 182 1.92 -0.73 -7.32
CA CYS A 182 1.36 -0.11 -8.53
C CYS A 182 -0.08 0.39 -8.32
N LEU A 183 -0.93 -0.36 -7.62
CA LEU A 183 -2.29 0.05 -7.31
C LEU A 183 -2.31 1.29 -6.40
N SER A 184 -1.46 1.33 -5.38
CA SER A 184 -1.36 2.50 -4.48
C SER A 184 -0.95 3.76 -5.24
N ALA A 185 -0.01 3.64 -6.18
CA ALA A 185 0.41 4.73 -7.05
C ALA A 185 -0.73 5.20 -7.97
N ALA A 186 -1.47 4.26 -8.57
CA ALA A 186 -2.62 4.55 -9.41
C ALA A 186 -3.74 5.27 -8.63
N LEU A 187 -4.02 4.84 -7.39
CA LEU A 187 -4.98 5.49 -6.50
C LEU A 187 -4.55 6.92 -6.15
N ALA A 188 -3.31 7.11 -5.74
CA ALA A 188 -2.79 8.42 -5.34
C ALA A 188 -2.81 9.43 -6.49
N ASN A 189 -2.40 8.98 -7.69
CA ASN A 189 -2.28 9.81 -8.89
C ASN A 189 -3.56 9.90 -9.73
N ALA A 190 -4.62 9.19 -9.35
CA ALA A 190 -5.86 9.09 -10.13
C ALA A 190 -5.62 8.61 -11.58
N THR A 191 -4.88 7.51 -11.73
CA THR A 191 -4.56 6.87 -13.03
C THR A 191 -4.99 5.40 -13.07
N SER A 192 -4.84 4.76 -14.22
CA SER A 192 -4.90 3.31 -14.35
C SER A 192 -3.64 2.62 -13.78
N VAL A 193 -3.76 1.32 -13.48
CA VAL A 193 -2.63 0.48 -13.03
C VAL A 193 -1.78 0.09 -14.25
N PRO A 194 -0.46 0.40 -14.27
CA PRO A 194 0.38 0.31 -15.47
C PRO A 194 0.94 -1.10 -15.76
N ILE A 195 0.30 -2.14 -15.24
CA ILE A 195 0.74 -3.53 -15.41
C ILE A 195 -0.42 -4.42 -15.83
N ARG A 196 -0.10 -5.51 -16.53
CA ARG A 196 -1.11 -6.53 -16.85
C ARG A 196 -1.48 -7.31 -15.60
N LEU A 197 -2.77 -7.28 -15.28
CA LEU A 197 -3.34 -7.97 -14.14
C LEU A 197 -4.00 -9.29 -14.57
N PRO A 198 -3.99 -10.34 -13.73
CA PRO A 198 -4.71 -11.57 -14.02
C PRO A 198 -6.22 -11.33 -14.05
N PRO A 199 -6.97 -12.19 -14.75
CA PRO A 199 -8.43 -12.21 -14.69
C PRO A 199 -8.91 -12.44 -13.24
N THR A 200 -9.98 -11.76 -12.81
CA THR A 200 -10.55 -11.92 -11.45
C THR A 200 -11.10 -13.33 -11.23
N GLU A 201 -11.54 -13.98 -12.30
CA GLU A 201 -12.07 -15.35 -12.34
C GLU A 201 -11.03 -16.38 -11.87
N MET A 202 -9.73 -16.06 -11.95
CA MET A 202 -8.64 -16.84 -11.36
C MET A 202 -8.90 -17.21 -9.89
N PHE A 203 -9.57 -16.31 -9.16
CA PHE A 203 -9.79 -16.44 -7.74
C PHE A 203 -11.25 -16.72 -7.38
N ALA A 204 -12.19 -16.61 -8.32
CA ALA A 204 -13.63 -16.64 -8.03
C ALA A 204 -14.15 -17.99 -7.54
N GLN A 205 -13.42 -19.09 -7.79
CA GLN A 205 -13.83 -20.43 -7.36
C GLN A 205 -13.16 -20.79 -6.02
N ALA A 206 -13.99 -21.06 -5.01
CA ALA A 206 -13.53 -21.61 -3.76
C ALA A 206 -13.13 -23.08 -3.96
N ASP A 207 -11.83 -23.37 -3.95
CA ASP A 207 -11.33 -24.74 -3.83
C ASP A 207 -11.65 -25.24 -2.40
N PRO A 208 -12.49 -26.28 -2.23
CA PRO A 208 -12.81 -26.83 -0.91
C PRO A 208 -11.58 -27.34 -0.15
N ALA A 209 -10.51 -27.70 -0.87
CA ALA A 209 -9.25 -28.17 -0.29
C ALA A 209 -8.26 -27.04 0.02
N ALA A 210 -8.58 -25.78 -0.32
CA ALA A 210 -7.71 -24.65 -0.05
C ALA A 210 -7.43 -24.53 1.45
N THR A 211 -6.19 -24.20 1.79
CA THR A 211 -5.80 -23.84 3.15
C THR A 211 -6.40 -22.49 3.55
N LEU A 212 -6.38 -22.17 4.86
CA LEU A 212 -6.80 -20.84 5.31
C LEU A 212 -5.95 -19.73 4.67
N ALA A 213 -4.64 -19.93 4.60
CA ALA A 213 -3.71 -19.01 3.96
C ALA A 213 -4.08 -18.69 2.50
N GLU A 214 -4.42 -19.72 1.73
CA GLU A 214 -4.81 -19.57 0.31
C GLU A 214 -6.16 -18.86 0.17
N ARG A 215 -7.13 -19.13 1.06
CA ARG A 215 -8.42 -18.43 1.03
C ARG A 215 -8.26 -16.95 1.38
N THR A 216 -7.44 -16.64 2.37
CA THR A 216 -7.16 -15.26 2.81
C THR A 216 -6.47 -14.47 1.71
N SER A 217 -5.39 -15.00 1.12
CA SER A 217 -4.70 -14.32 0.02
C SER A 217 -5.59 -14.17 -1.21
N SER A 218 -6.33 -15.21 -1.59
CA SER A 218 -7.29 -15.17 -2.71
C SER A 218 -8.35 -14.08 -2.55
N HIS A 219 -9.00 -13.97 -1.38
CA HIS A 219 -10.00 -12.93 -1.13
C HIS A 219 -9.42 -11.52 -1.15
N ALA A 220 -8.21 -11.33 -0.60
CA ALA A 220 -7.54 -10.03 -0.64
C ALA A 220 -7.13 -9.65 -2.08
N HIS A 221 -6.63 -10.61 -2.86
CA HIS A 221 -6.27 -10.41 -4.26
C HIS A 221 -7.49 -10.06 -5.13
N GLN A 222 -8.65 -10.68 -4.89
CA GLN A 222 -9.89 -10.28 -5.58
C GLN A 222 -10.22 -8.79 -5.34
N ALA A 223 -10.15 -8.31 -4.10
CA ALA A 223 -10.41 -6.91 -3.78
C ALA A 223 -9.42 -5.95 -4.49
N LEU A 224 -8.14 -6.32 -4.55
CA LEU A 224 -7.11 -5.58 -5.30
C LEU A 224 -7.46 -5.48 -6.78
N LEU A 225 -7.83 -6.60 -7.42
CA LEU A 225 -8.19 -6.65 -8.83
C LEU A 225 -9.46 -5.85 -9.14
N LEU A 226 -10.49 -5.93 -8.30
CA LEU A 226 -11.72 -5.15 -8.46
C LEU A 226 -11.47 -3.64 -8.32
N CYS A 227 -10.61 -3.25 -7.38
CA CYS A 227 -10.19 -1.85 -7.24
C CYS A 227 -9.40 -1.37 -8.46
N ALA A 228 -8.48 -2.19 -8.99
CA ALA A 228 -7.73 -1.86 -10.21
C ALA A 228 -8.63 -1.75 -11.45
N LYS A 229 -9.58 -2.68 -11.63
CA LYS A 229 -10.61 -2.61 -12.69
C LYS A 229 -11.43 -1.32 -12.58
N THR A 230 -11.78 -0.92 -11.37
CA THR A 230 -12.49 0.33 -11.10
C THR A 230 -11.68 1.55 -11.51
N LEU A 231 -10.38 1.60 -11.19
CA LEU A 231 -9.49 2.67 -11.64
C LEU A 231 -9.39 2.73 -13.17
N ALA A 232 -9.25 1.58 -13.83
CA ALA A 232 -9.23 1.52 -15.29
C ALA A 232 -10.52 2.07 -15.94
N PHE A 233 -11.67 1.85 -15.30
CA PHE A 233 -12.94 2.44 -15.71
C PHE A 233 -13.00 3.97 -15.44
N CYS A 234 -12.52 4.42 -14.28
CA CYS A 234 -12.59 5.83 -13.89
C CYS A 234 -11.55 6.73 -14.61
N PHE A 235 -10.42 6.16 -15.00
CA PHE A 235 -9.24 6.86 -15.53
C PHE A 235 -8.62 6.10 -16.72
N PRO A 236 -9.32 5.99 -17.86
CA PRO A 236 -8.85 5.26 -19.04
C PRO A 236 -7.56 5.88 -19.62
N GLU A 237 -6.61 5.06 -20.06
CA GLU A 237 -5.28 5.51 -20.53
C GLU A 237 -5.31 6.24 -21.89
N ASP A 238 -6.37 6.07 -22.70
CA ASP A 238 -6.49 6.69 -24.03
C ASP A 238 -7.96 6.87 -24.46
N GLU A 239 -8.47 8.11 -24.55
CA GLU A 239 -9.81 8.39 -25.13
C GLU A 239 -9.91 7.99 -26.61
N SER A 240 -8.76 7.93 -27.31
CA SER A 240 -8.66 7.60 -28.74
C SER A 240 -8.92 6.12 -29.05
N SER A 241 -8.66 5.22 -28.10
CA SER A 241 -8.90 3.78 -28.23
C SER A 241 -10.37 3.38 -27.97
N VAL A 242 -11.11 4.21 -27.21
CA VAL A 242 -12.51 3.98 -26.84
C VAL A 242 -13.45 4.11 -28.05
N GLN A 243 -13.04 4.84 -29.09
CA GLN A 243 -13.83 5.01 -30.32
C GLN A 243 -13.69 3.85 -31.32
N ALA A 244 -12.71 2.95 -31.14
CA ALA A 244 -12.42 1.86 -32.09
C ALA A 244 -12.91 0.47 -31.65
N ALA A 245 -13.22 0.27 -30.37
CA ALA A 245 -13.75 -1.00 -29.87
C ALA A 245 -15.25 -0.90 -29.58
N ALA A 246 -16.06 -1.74 -30.23
CA ALA A 246 -17.46 -1.97 -29.88
C ALA A 246 -17.55 -2.72 -28.53
N GLY A 247 -17.09 -2.08 -27.45
CA GLY A 247 -17.21 -2.57 -26.09
C GLY A 247 -18.65 -2.45 -25.55
N PRO A 248 -18.95 -3.08 -24.42
CA PRO A 248 -20.24 -2.91 -23.76
C PRO A 248 -20.46 -1.42 -23.42
N PRO A 249 -21.71 -0.93 -23.43
CA PRO A 249 -22.03 0.44 -23.05
C PRO A 249 -21.45 0.78 -21.67
N VAL A 250 -20.98 2.03 -21.48
CA VAL A 250 -20.42 2.53 -20.19
C VAL A 250 -21.29 2.18 -18.98
N VAL A 251 -22.62 2.21 -19.15
CA VAL A 251 -23.60 1.84 -18.10
C VAL A 251 -23.51 0.37 -17.72
N GLU A 252 -23.32 -0.52 -18.69
CA GLU A 252 -23.20 -1.95 -18.48
C GLU A 252 -21.89 -2.28 -17.77
N THR A 253 -20.75 -1.72 -18.22
CA THR A 253 -19.46 -1.89 -17.54
C THR A 253 -19.50 -1.40 -16.10
N TRP A 254 -20.05 -0.20 -15.87
CA TRP A 254 -20.21 0.35 -14.52
C TRP A 254 -21.07 -0.56 -13.64
N ARG A 255 -22.18 -1.08 -14.17
CA ARG A 255 -23.07 -1.99 -13.44
C ARG A 255 -22.39 -3.30 -13.11
N THR A 256 -21.69 -3.90 -14.06
CA THR A 256 -20.93 -5.14 -13.85
C THR A 256 -19.91 -4.96 -12.72
N LEU A 257 -19.20 -3.83 -12.67
CA LEU A 257 -18.26 -3.56 -11.58
C LEU A 257 -18.95 -3.43 -10.22
N VAL A 258 -20.12 -2.78 -10.15
CA VAL A 258 -20.91 -2.72 -8.91
C VAL A 258 -21.38 -4.12 -8.50
N ASP A 259 -21.90 -4.92 -9.44
CA ASP A 259 -22.34 -6.29 -9.18
C ASP A 259 -21.18 -7.18 -8.69
N GLU A 260 -20.00 -7.07 -9.29
CA GLU A 260 -18.78 -7.79 -8.86
C GLU A 260 -18.34 -7.37 -7.45
N LEU A 261 -18.36 -6.08 -7.13
CA LEU A 261 -18.04 -5.55 -5.80
C LEU A 261 -19.06 -6.00 -4.75
N ASP A 262 -20.36 -5.93 -5.06
CA ASP A 262 -21.43 -6.41 -4.20
C ASP A 262 -21.30 -7.92 -3.93
N ALA A 263 -21.00 -8.70 -4.97
CA ALA A 263 -20.78 -10.13 -4.85
C ALA A 263 -19.59 -10.44 -3.94
N TRP A 264 -18.45 -9.77 -4.14
CA TRP A 264 -17.27 -9.91 -3.28
C TRP A 264 -17.59 -9.56 -1.81
N HIS A 265 -18.31 -8.45 -1.59
CA HIS A 265 -18.68 -7.98 -0.26
C HIS A 265 -19.61 -8.97 0.45
N ALA A 266 -20.55 -9.58 -0.28
CA ALA A 266 -21.49 -10.57 0.24
C ALA A 266 -20.85 -11.96 0.45
N SER A 267 -19.77 -12.29 -0.26
CA SER A 267 -19.10 -13.60 -0.17
C SER A 267 -17.92 -13.64 0.80
N ARG A 268 -17.66 -12.56 1.55
CA ARG A 268 -16.51 -12.50 2.48
C ARG A 268 -16.56 -13.64 3.50
N PRO A 269 -15.42 -14.31 3.74
CA PRO A 269 -15.30 -15.24 4.84
C PRO A 269 -15.28 -14.47 6.18
N GLY A 270 -15.56 -15.18 7.29
CA GLY A 270 -15.71 -14.55 8.60
C GLY A 270 -14.46 -13.79 9.09
N ASP A 271 -13.25 -14.16 8.66
CA ASP A 271 -12.00 -13.44 8.96
C ASP A 271 -11.86 -12.12 8.20
N PHE A 272 -12.73 -11.86 7.20
CA PHE A 272 -12.84 -10.61 6.45
C PHE A 272 -14.04 -9.76 6.88
N GLU A 273 -14.85 -10.24 7.82
CA GLU A 273 -15.93 -9.44 8.42
C GLU A 273 -15.40 -8.59 9.58
N PRO A 274 -16.01 -7.41 9.83
CA PRO A 274 -15.61 -6.58 10.95
C PRO A 274 -15.92 -7.29 12.28
N MET A 275 -14.94 -7.32 13.17
CA MET A 275 -15.08 -7.80 14.54
C MET A 275 -15.96 -6.86 15.37
N VAL A 276 -15.87 -5.55 15.09
CA VAL A 276 -16.68 -4.51 15.72
C VAL A 276 -17.11 -3.50 14.65
N ASP A 277 -18.41 -3.18 14.64
CA ASP A 277 -18.99 -2.10 13.84
C ASP A 277 -20.04 -1.36 14.69
N MET A 278 -19.61 -0.30 15.37
CA MET A 278 -20.41 0.36 16.41
C MET A 278 -21.65 1.05 15.82
N ASP A 279 -21.52 1.64 14.64
CA ASP A 279 -22.61 2.36 13.97
C ASP A 279 -23.69 1.38 13.48
N HIS A 280 -23.28 0.23 12.94
CA HIS A 280 -24.20 -0.82 12.54
C HIS A 280 -24.91 -1.45 13.74
N ALA A 281 -24.19 -1.69 14.84
CA ALA A 281 -24.77 -2.20 16.07
C ALA A 281 -25.80 -1.25 16.68
N GLN A 282 -25.55 0.07 16.65
CA GLN A 282 -26.50 1.09 17.12
C GLN A 282 -27.76 1.15 16.24
N GLN A 283 -27.61 1.04 14.91
CA GLN A 283 -28.75 1.00 13.98
C GLN A 283 -29.63 -0.24 14.17
N GLN A 284 -29.03 -1.41 14.40
CA GLN A 284 -29.78 -2.65 14.63
C GLN A 284 -30.48 -2.69 16.00
N ALA A 285 -29.88 -2.08 17.02
CA ALA A 285 -30.46 -2.01 18.36
C ALA A 285 -31.70 -1.09 18.46
N GLY A 286 -32.11 -0.42 17.37
CA GLY A 286 -33.29 0.44 17.31
C GLY A 286 -33.26 1.61 18.30
N SER A 287 -32.09 1.91 18.85
CA SER A 287 -31.92 2.98 19.82
C SER A 287 -31.97 4.32 19.09
N PRO A 288 -32.73 5.32 19.59
CA PRO A 288 -32.74 6.64 18.98
C PRO A 288 -31.30 7.16 18.92
N PRO A 289 -30.90 7.89 17.85
CA PRO A 289 -29.59 8.50 17.79
C PRO A 289 -29.45 9.36 19.04
N SER A 290 -28.58 8.93 19.94
CA SER A 290 -28.35 9.64 21.18
C SER A 290 -27.86 11.04 20.79
N THR A 291 -28.48 12.07 21.35
CA THR A 291 -28.06 13.48 21.20
C THR A 291 -26.69 13.76 21.82
N SER A 292 -26.02 12.73 22.36
CA SER A 292 -24.60 12.75 22.67
C SER A 292 -23.81 12.62 21.37
N THR A 293 -23.35 13.79 20.89
CA THR A 293 -22.09 13.99 20.17
C THR A 293 -21.25 12.71 20.10
N SER A 294 -21.31 11.98 18.99
CA SER A 294 -20.29 10.98 18.70
C SER A 294 -18.95 11.73 18.74
N SER A 295 -18.12 11.44 19.75
CA SER A 295 -16.81 12.07 19.96
C SER A 295 -15.83 11.85 18.79
N HIS A 296 -16.23 11.06 17.79
CA HIS A 296 -15.40 10.65 16.68
C HIS A 296 -16.09 11.00 15.36
N PRO A 297 -15.38 11.64 14.41
CA PRO A 297 -15.96 12.12 13.15
C PRO A 297 -16.15 11.01 12.09
N PHE A 298 -15.76 9.77 12.41
CA PHE A 298 -15.85 8.59 11.54
C PHE A 298 -16.39 7.37 12.31
N PRO A 299 -17.04 6.41 11.62
CA PRO A 299 -17.52 5.16 12.21
C PRO A 299 -16.37 4.36 12.82
N THR A 300 -16.61 3.72 13.97
CA THR A 300 -15.62 2.83 14.59
C THR A 300 -15.74 1.40 14.06
N ILE A 301 -14.75 0.97 13.26
CA ILE A 301 -14.75 -0.32 12.57
C ILE A 301 -13.42 -1.05 12.80
N LEU A 302 -13.47 -2.24 13.39
CA LEU A 302 -12.28 -3.05 13.70
C LEU A 302 -12.30 -4.38 12.96
N PHE A 303 -11.16 -4.77 12.40
CA PHE A 303 -10.97 -6.08 11.78
C PHE A 303 -9.94 -6.91 12.55
N ALA A 304 -10.02 -8.23 12.40
CA ALA A 304 -9.11 -9.16 13.08
C ALA A 304 -7.72 -9.24 12.42
N THR A 305 -7.61 -8.94 11.12
CA THR A 305 -6.39 -9.14 10.33
C THR A 305 -6.11 -7.98 9.38
N GLY A 306 -4.83 -7.75 9.04
CA GLY A 306 -4.44 -6.73 8.05
C GLY A 306 -5.00 -7.00 6.64
N ALA A 307 -5.09 -8.27 6.22
CA ALA A 307 -5.70 -8.65 4.95
C ALA A 307 -7.17 -8.18 4.85
N ALA A 308 -7.93 -8.34 5.93
CA ALA A 308 -9.31 -7.87 6.01
C ALA A 308 -9.42 -6.34 5.99
N VAL A 309 -8.52 -5.64 6.70
CA VAL A 309 -8.43 -4.16 6.66
C VAL A 309 -8.19 -3.67 5.24
N LEU A 310 -7.15 -4.21 4.57
CA LEU A 310 -6.79 -3.87 3.20
C LEU A 310 -7.96 -4.08 2.24
N ALA A 311 -8.52 -5.29 2.22
CA ALA A 311 -9.52 -5.66 1.23
C ALA A 311 -10.84 -4.88 1.40
N ASN A 312 -11.29 -4.67 2.64
CA ASN A 312 -12.53 -3.91 2.89
C ASN A 312 -12.35 -2.41 2.64
N GLN A 313 -11.19 -1.84 2.97
CA GLN A 313 -10.94 -0.44 2.64
C GLN A 313 -10.86 -0.22 1.11
N LEU A 314 -10.24 -1.14 0.37
CA LEU A 314 -10.22 -1.13 -1.09
C LEU A 314 -11.62 -1.25 -1.69
N TYR A 315 -12.48 -2.11 -1.14
CA TYR A 315 -13.89 -2.19 -1.54
C TYR A 315 -14.59 -0.84 -1.39
N HIS A 316 -14.49 -0.20 -0.22
CA HIS A 316 -15.12 1.11 -0.01
C HIS A 316 -14.52 2.18 -0.93
N THR A 317 -13.21 2.13 -1.17
CA THR A 317 -12.52 3.04 -2.10
C THR A 317 -13.02 2.85 -3.54
N ALA A 318 -13.14 1.61 -4.01
CA ALA A 318 -13.65 1.29 -5.33
C ALA A 318 -15.10 1.76 -5.50
N MET A 319 -15.96 1.47 -4.53
CA MET A 319 -17.35 1.95 -4.55
C MET A 319 -17.43 3.49 -4.53
N LEU A 320 -16.60 4.17 -3.72
CA LEU A 320 -16.51 5.64 -3.72
C LEU A 320 -16.16 6.19 -5.12
N LEU A 321 -15.16 5.61 -5.78
CA LEU A 321 -14.75 6.00 -7.14
C LEU A 321 -15.85 5.75 -8.18
N LEU A 322 -16.48 4.57 -8.17
CA LEU A 322 -17.57 4.23 -9.08
C LEU A 322 -18.78 5.14 -8.90
N LEU A 323 -19.20 5.38 -7.66
CA LEU A 323 -20.36 6.24 -7.37
C LEU A 323 -20.09 7.70 -7.77
N SER A 324 -18.83 8.14 -7.73
CA SER A 324 -18.41 9.46 -8.22
C SER A 324 -18.48 9.59 -9.75
N ARG A 325 -18.49 8.46 -10.49
CA ARG A 325 -18.57 8.39 -11.97
C ARG A 325 -19.88 7.77 -12.46
N LYS A 326 -20.99 8.01 -11.74
CA LYS A 326 -22.30 7.41 -12.02
C LYS A 326 -22.86 7.80 -13.41
N PRO A 327 -23.13 6.83 -14.32
CA PRO A 327 -23.73 7.12 -15.62
C PRO A 327 -25.16 7.65 -15.49
N ARG A 328 -25.57 8.67 -16.28
CA ARG A 328 -26.90 9.30 -16.14
C ARG A 328 -28.10 8.33 -16.26
N SER A 329 -27.99 7.33 -17.12
CA SER A 329 -29.04 6.34 -17.41
C SER A 329 -28.99 5.09 -16.53
N TRP A 330 -28.12 5.03 -15.51
CA TRP A 330 -27.94 3.85 -14.66
C TRP A 330 -29.25 3.32 -14.03
N ARG A 331 -30.20 4.21 -13.69
CA ARG A 331 -31.49 3.86 -13.06
C ARG A 331 -32.46 3.15 -13.99
N MET A 332 -32.23 3.19 -15.30
CA MET A 332 -33.12 2.57 -16.27
C MET A 332 -32.78 1.09 -16.48
N ALA A 333 -31.62 0.64 -16.00
CA ALA A 333 -31.24 -0.76 -15.98
C ALA A 333 -31.88 -1.45 -14.76
N HIS A 334 -32.62 -2.54 -14.99
CA HIS A 334 -33.25 -3.35 -13.95
C HIS A 334 -32.89 -4.83 -14.13
N PRO A 335 -32.78 -5.63 -13.05
CA PRO A 335 -32.85 -5.22 -11.63
C PRO A 335 -31.64 -4.37 -11.20
N LEU A 336 -31.81 -3.59 -10.12
CA LEU A 336 -30.70 -2.80 -9.56
C LEU A 336 -29.82 -3.68 -8.66
N PRO A 337 -28.49 -3.46 -8.65
CA PRO A 337 -27.58 -4.07 -7.69
C PRO A 337 -28.02 -3.81 -6.23
N ALA A 338 -27.63 -4.68 -5.30
CA ALA A 338 -28.10 -4.65 -3.92
C ALA A 338 -27.67 -3.37 -3.19
N SER A 339 -26.40 -2.95 -3.35
CA SER A 339 -25.91 -1.69 -2.79
C SER A 339 -26.64 -0.47 -3.37
N LEU A 340 -27.26 -0.62 -4.55
CA LEU A 340 -28.01 0.42 -5.25
C LEU A 340 -29.53 0.35 -5.07
N ALA A 341 -30.03 -0.57 -4.27
CA ALA A 341 -31.45 -0.69 -3.97
C ALA A 341 -31.97 0.54 -3.18
N ALA A 342 -33.20 0.95 -3.46
CA ALA A 342 -33.80 2.12 -2.80
C ALA A 342 -33.74 2.00 -1.27
N GLY A 343 -33.21 3.04 -0.60
CA GLY A 343 -33.02 3.07 0.85
C GLY A 343 -31.67 2.52 1.34
N SER A 344 -30.85 1.94 0.47
CA SER A 344 -29.48 1.52 0.81
C SER A 344 -28.57 2.73 1.06
N THR A 345 -27.88 2.74 2.20
CA THR A 345 -26.84 3.72 2.53
C THR A 345 -25.60 3.57 1.66
N ALA A 346 -25.34 2.37 1.14
CA ALA A 346 -24.24 2.07 0.22
C ALA A 346 -24.40 2.74 -1.17
N GLN A 347 -25.49 3.47 -1.41
CA GLN A 347 -25.61 4.37 -2.56
C GLN A 347 -24.85 5.69 -2.41
N SER A 348 -24.44 6.03 -1.18
CA SER A 348 -23.84 7.31 -0.86
C SER A 348 -22.31 7.26 -0.98
N PRO A 349 -21.69 8.07 -1.87
CA PRO A 349 -20.24 8.21 -1.92
C PRO A 349 -19.66 8.61 -0.54
N LEU A 350 -20.33 9.55 0.15
CA LEU A 350 -19.90 10.01 1.46
C LEU A 350 -19.88 8.88 2.51
N TRP A 351 -20.86 7.97 2.46
CA TRP A 351 -20.88 6.80 3.34
C TRP A 351 -19.64 5.94 3.11
N HIS A 352 -19.30 5.63 1.85
CA HIS A 352 -18.08 4.88 1.54
C HIS A 352 -16.80 5.59 1.96
N ALA A 353 -16.71 6.91 1.78
CA ALA A 353 -15.58 7.71 2.22
C ALA A 353 -15.40 7.65 3.76
N GLN A 354 -16.48 7.82 4.51
CA GLN A 354 -16.48 7.71 5.98
C GLN A 354 -16.09 6.31 6.45
N ARG A 355 -16.59 5.25 5.79
CA ARG A 355 -16.17 3.87 6.07
C ARG A 355 -14.69 3.67 5.81
N ALA A 356 -14.16 4.12 4.67
CA ALA A 356 -12.73 4.01 4.37
C ALA A 356 -11.86 4.71 5.43
N CYS A 357 -12.22 5.93 5.82
CA CYS A 357 -11.56 6.65 6.91
C CYS A 357 -11.68 5.92 8.26
N GLY A 358 -12.87 5.45 8.64
CA GLY A 358 -13.06 4.69 9.88
C GLY A 358 -12.18 3.44 9.92
N ILE A 359 -12.15 2.66 8.85
CA ILE A 359 -11.28 1.48 8.73
C ILE A 359 -9.80 1.87 8.90
N ALA A 360 -9.34 2.93 8.22
CA ALA A 360 -7.96 3.39 8.33
C ALA A 360 -7.60 3.81 9.76
N LEU A 361 -8.48 4.60 10.40
CA LEU A 361 -8.15 5.29 11.64
C LEU A 361 -8.31 4.42 12.89
N ASN A 362 -8.99 3.28 12.79
CA ASN A 362 -9.22 2.34 13.90
C ASN A 362 -8.35 1.08 13.87
N ASN A 363 -7.64 0.78 12.77
CA ASN A 363 -6.80 -0.43 12.64
C ASN A 363 -5.31 -0.06 12.58
N ASP A 364 -4.74 0.37 13.71
CA ASP A 364 -3.47 1.07 13.82
C ASP A 364 -2.24 0.20 14.15
N ARG A 365 -2.33 -1.13 13.99
CA ARG A 365 -1.17 -2.00 14.19
C ARG A 365 -0.17 -1.87 13.04
N ARG A 366 1.12 -1.98 13.33
CA ARG A 366 2.21 -1.92 12.32
C ARG A 366 2.01 -2.91 11.17
N ASP A 367 1.55 -4.12 11.49
CA ASP A 367 1.33 -5.20 10.51
C ASP A 367 0.01 -5.07 9.72
N CYS A 368 -0.76 -4.01 9.96
CA CYS A 368 -2.02 -3.74 9.27
C CYS A 368 -1.91 -2.61 8.24
N TRP A 369 -0.72 -2.07 7.98
CA TRP A 369 -0.53 -0.98 7.02
C TRP A 369 0.03 -1.45 5.69
N ASP A 370 -0.41 -0.81 4.62
CA ASP A 370 0.03 -1.02 3.25
C ASP A 370 -0.03 0.33 2.50
N PRO A 371 0.82 0.60 1.50
CA PRO A 371 0.69 1.82 0.70
C PRO A 371 -0.69 2.02 0.05
N CYS A 372 -1.41 0.96 -0.32
CA CYS A 372 -2.80 1.06 -0.78
C CYS A 372 -3.72 1.64 0.29
N LEU A 373 -3.53 1.30 1.57
CA LEU A 373 -4.36 1.84 2.66
C LEU A 373 -4.12 3.34 2.84
N VAL A 374 -2.87 3.79 2.72
CA VAL A 374 -2.57 5.24 2.74
C VAL A 374 -3.23 5.92 1.54
N ALA A 375 -3.06 5.38 0.32
CA ALA A 375 -3.67 5.94 -0.88
C ALA A 375 -5.20 5.97 -0.82
N SER A 376 -5.83 4.90 -0.32
CA SER A 376 -7.28 4.81 -0.09
C SER A 376 -7.78 5.84 0.92
N LEU A 377 -7.06 6.05 2.02
CA LEU A 377 -7.37 7.11 2.99
C LEU A 377 -7.32 8.48 2.31
N LEU A 378 -6.33 8.74 1.44
CA LEU A 378 -6.28 10.00 0.68
C LEU A 378 -7.45 10.16 -0.26
N VAL A 379 -7.78 9.14 -1.06
CA VAL A 379 -8.94 9.19 -1.98
C VAL A 379 -10.22 9.54 -1.21
N ALA A 380 -10.43 8.97 -0.02
CA ALA A 380 -11.57 9.31 0.82
C ALA A 380 -11.48 10.73 1.43
N ALA A 381 -10.29 11.11 1.90
CA ALA A 381 -10.05 12.37 2.60
C ALA A 381 -10.14 13.61 1.70
N ARG A 382 -9.81 13.48 0.40
CA ARG A 382 -9.89 14.57 -0.59
C ARG A 382 -11.26 15.24 -0.67
N GLY A 383 -12.33 14.48 -0.44
CA GLY A 383 -13.71 14.99 -0.45
C GLY A 383 -14.21 15.57 0.88
N MET A 384 -13.37 15.66 1.91
CA MET A 384 -13.78 16.09 3.25
C MET A 384 -13.73 17.61 3.40
N THR A 385 -14.86 18.20 3.83
CA THR A 385 -15.02 19.66 3.99
C THR A 385 -15.20 20.10 5.44
N HIS A 386 -15.38 19.16 6.38
CA HIS A 386 -15.54 19.48 7.79
C HIS A 386 -14.18 19.46 8.52
N GLU A 387 -13.86 20.53 9.25
CA GLU A 387 -12.60 20.68 9.98
C GLU A 387 -12.33 19.53 10.96
N GLU A 388 -13.36 19.03 11.65
CA GLU A 388 -13.22 17.88 12.57
C GLU A 388 -12.77 16.60 11.84
N GLN A 389 -13.30 16.35 10.63
CA GLN A 389 -12.92 15.20 9.80
C GLN A 389 -11.49 15.36 9.28
N GLN A 390 -11.15 16.54 8.77
CA GLN A 390 -9.81 16.87 8.28
C GLN A 390 -8.77 16.71 9.40
N ALA A 391 -9.03 17.28 10.58
CA ALA A 391 -8.15 17.16 11.76
C ALA A 391 -7.95 15.70 12.20
N ALA A 392 -9.01 14.88 12.18
CA ALA A 392 -8.91 13.46 12.51
C ALA A 392 -8.08 12.67 11.48
N VAL A 393 -8.20 12.98 10.18
CA VAL A 393 -7.35 12.39 9.13
C VAL A 393 -5.89 12.78 9.32
N LEU A 394 -5.59 14.06 9.57
CA LEU A 394 -4.22 14.54 9.78
C LEU A 394 -3.58 13.89 11.01
N SER A 395 -4.32 13.81 12.12
CA SER A 395 -3.89 13.08 13.31
C SER A 395 -3.67 11.59 13.01
N GLY A 396 -4.54 11.00 12.19
CA GLY A 396 -4.40 9.64 11.67
C GLY A 396 -3.08 9.42 10.92
N LEU A 397 -2.80 10.25 9.91
CA LEU A 397 -1.56 10.18 9.12
C LEU A 397 -0.31 10.34 10.00
N ALA A 398 -0.36 11.20 11.02
CA ALA A 398 0.72 11.32 11.99
C ALA A 398 0.94 10.02 12.81
N ARG A 399 -0.15 9.38 13.27
CA ARG A 399 -0.06 8.07 13.96
C ARG A 399 0.45 6.98 13.03
N ILE A 400 0.02 6.97 11.76
CA ILE A 400 0.51 6.02 10.76
C ILE A 400 2.01 6.20 10.59
N ALA A 401 2.49 7.43 10.42
CA ALA A 401 3.91 7.72 10.28
C ALA A 401 4.72 7.29 11.52
N ASP A 402 4.18 7.45 12.74
CA ASP A 402 4.84 6.98 13.97
C ASP A 402 4.92 5.44 14.04
N VAL A 403 3.79 4.77 13.79
CA VAL A 403 3.72 3.30 13.86
C VAL A 403 4.50 2.65 12.73
N THR A 404 4.46 3.17 11.50
CA THR A 404 5.15 2.56 10.35
C THR A 404 6.55 3.09 10.17
N ARG A 405 6.87 4.29 10.66
CA ARG A 405 8.09 5.07 10.31
C ARG A 405 8.19 5.46 8.83
N TRP A 406 7.11 5.35 8.07
CA TRP A 406 7.07 5.87 6.70
C TRP A 406 7.04 7.40 6.72
N ARG A 407 7.75 8.03 5.80
CA ARG A 407 7.79 9.49 5.69
C ARG A 407 6.57 9.98 4.91
N LEU A 408 5.54 10.38 5.64
CA LEU A 408 4.26 10.84 5.09
C LEU A 408 4.09 12.37 5.09
N ALA A 409 5.14 13.14 5.38
CA ALA A 409 5.05 14.61 5.43
C ALA A 409 4.58 15.20 4.10
N GLY A 410 5.13 14.74 2.97
CA GLY A 410 4.71 15.20 1.64
C GLY A 410 3.22 14.89 1.36
N VAL A 411 2.74 13.73 1.81
CA VAL A 411 1.32 13.33 1.71
C VAL A 411 0.43 14.32 2.46
N VAL A 412 0.81 14.67 3.68
CA VAL A 412 0.06 15.61 4.53
C VAL A 412 -0.02 17.01 3.90
N GLU A 413 1.11 17.51 3.39
CA GLU A 413 1.16 18.83 2.79
C GLU A 413 0.38 18.91 1.47
N GLU A 414 0.41 17.86 0.65
CA GLU A 414 -0.42 17.79 -0.55
C GLU A 414 -1.92 17.79 -0.23
N LEU A 415 -2.34 17.01 0.77
CA LEU A 415 -3.74 16.93 1.18
C LEU A 415 -4.26 18.27 1.72
N LYS A 416 -3.50 18.95 2.57
CA LYS A 416 -3.87 20.30 3.06
C LYS A 416 -4.03 21.29 1.92
N ARG A 417 -3.08 21.30 0.97
CA ARG A 417 -3.12 22.18 -0.19
C ARG A 417 -4.37 21.92 -1.04
N GLU A 418 -4.80 20.68 -1.18
CA GLU A 418 -6.03 20.34 -1.90
C GLU A 418 -7.29 20.88 -1.19
N TRP A 419 -7.36 20.79 0.15
CA TRP A 419 -8.45 21.37 0.93
C TRP A 419 -8.49 22.90 0.87
N ASP A 420 -7.34 23.57 0.98
CA ASP A 420 -7.25 25.03 0.88
C ASP A 420 -7.76 25.54 -0.48
N VAL A 421 -7.47 24.82 -1.57
CA VAL A 421 -7.97 25.17 -2.90
C VAL A 421 -9.48 24.97 -2.99
N ALA A 422 -10.03 23.93 -2.36
CA ALA A 422 -11.46 23.65 -2.35
C ALA A 422 -12.25 24.70 -1.55
N ASP A 423 -11.69 25.24 -0.45
CA ASP A 423 -12.32 26.30 0.35
C ASP A 423 -12.38 27.65 -0.38
N MET A 424 -11.52 27.84 -1.39
CA MET A 424 -11.42 29.08 -2.18
C MET A 424 -12.24 29.05 -3.49
N ALA A 425 -12.80 27.90 -3.86
CA ALA A 425 -13.57 27.66 -5.09
C ALA A 425 -15.08 27.67 -4.84
#